data_AF-A0A5N8Z4G5-F1
#
_entry.id   AF-A0A5N8Z4G5-F1
#
_cell.length_a   1.000
_cell.length_b   1.000
_cell.length_c   1.000
_cell.angle_alpha   90.00
_cell.angle_beta   90.00
_cell.angle_gamma   90.00
#
_symmetry.space_group_name_H-M   'P 1'
#
loop_
_entity.id
_entity.type
_entity.pdbx_description
1 polymer ?
#
loop_
_entity_poly.entity_id
_entity_poly.type
_entity_poly.pdbx_seq_one_letter_code
_entity_poly.pdbx_strand_id
1 'polypeptide(L)'
;TEIEGINEFLDRYEIKAPKGFSKIINAGKKLRYGSAEMPVRSIPFHSFSGDSEYWNPKIQEDIAIKAQSGRYRIRGYGGARPLPHLSDIGFRKHFTSASIDRDVIKKVYMATEIGGINGAQPLRLSMPVMIAPMSYGALSRSTKYAIAMASAMSGIAENTGEGGMSDAQRDAAGQLIFQCLGGRLGWNIHDIRRADALEIYISQGAKPGLGGQLMAKKVTPELAKIRGIPSGIDLRSPSRHPDILGADDLVIKVEEFREATGYQVPVSVKLGAGRIRDDIKIASKDGFDFVELDGMQGSTGAGSAEVIDNVGIPTLPAIIEAIEALEEIDARDKIQLVLMGGLRDGVDAIKALCLGADAVAFGTSVIVAGGCISCMQCHVGQCVTGIATQDPEHEKRYQPTVEAGNIHRFLESVRWQIAAITLALGYDNVRHLNRGDLVALTPEAANITGLPYEPVATDSVSLEAGASL
;
A
#
# COMPACT_ATOMS: atom_id res chain seq x y z
N THR A 1 -20.10 -21.14 28.34
CA THR A 1 -20.61 -20.67 27.03
C THR A 1 -20.20 -19.21 26.81
N GLU A 2 -20.21 -18.67 25.58
CA GLU A 2 -19.93 -17.23 25.33
C GLU A 2 -20.81 -16.31 26.19
N ILE A 3 -22.07 -16.69 26.40
CA ILE A 3 -23.03 -15.96 27.23
C ILE A 3 -22.63 -16.00 28.71
N GLU A 4 -22.20 -17.15 29.22
CA GLU A 4 -21.65 -17.23 30.59
C GLU A 4 -20.41 -16.33 30.75
N GLY A 5 -19.50 -16.31 29.77
CA GLY A 5 -18.33 -15.44 29.83
C GLY A 5 -18.68 -13.94 29.81
N ILE A 6 -19.70 -13.55 29.05
CA ILE A 6 -20.22 -12.17 29.05
C ILE A 6 -20.84 -11.85 30.42
N ASN A 7 -21.68 -12.73 30.96
CA ASN A 7 -22.28 -12.51 32.29
C ASN A 7 -21.19 -12.41 33.37
N GLU A 8 -20.19 -13.28 33.34
CA GLU A 8 -19.07 -13.27 34.28
C GLU A 8 -18.25 -11.97 34.18
N PHE A 9 -18.04 -11.46 32.97
CA PHE A 9 -17.40 -10.15 32.75
C PHE A 9 -18.25 -9.00 33.33
N LEU A 10 -19.54 -8.98 33.03
CA LEU A 10 -20.45 -7.94 33.51
C LEU A 10 -20.56 -7.93 35.03
N ASP A 11 -20.64 -9.11 35.65
CA ASP A 11 -20.65 -9.28 37.10
C ASP A 11 -19.33 -8.82 37.72
N ARG A 12 -18.19 -9.19 37.11
CA ARG A 12 -16.84 -8.82 37.58
C ARG A 12 -16.61 -7.30 37.62
N TYR A 13 -17.22 -6.55 36.70
CA TYR A 13 -17.06 -5.10 36.60
C TYR A 13 -18.30 -4.31 37.02
N GLU A 14 -19.29 -4.98 37.64
CA GLU A 14 -20.54 -4.39 38.12
C GLU A 14 -21.33 -3.60 37.05
N ILE A 15 -21.21 -4.02 35.78
CA ILE A 15 -21.85 -3.35 34.65
C ILE A 15 -23.31 -3.80 34.56
N LYS A 16 -24.25 -2.87 34.80
CA LYS A 16 -25.69 -3.15 34.64
C LYS A 16 -26.03 -3.38 33.17
N ALA A 17 -26.40 -4.62 32.83
CA ALA A 17 -26.89 -4.98 31.50
C ALA A 17 -28.32 -5.57 31.55
N PRO A 18 -29.09 -5.50 30.45
CA PRO A 18 -30.38 -6.16 30.35
C PRO A 18 -30.25 -7.68 30.55
N LYS A 19 -31.15 -8.28 31.35
CA LYS A 19 -31.16 -9.74 31.53
C LYS A 19 -31.59 -10.44 30.24
N GLY A 20 -30.78 -11.41 29.79
CA GLY A 20 -31.12 -12.29 28.67
C GLY A 20 -30.36 -11.98 27.39
N PHE A 21 -29.06 -12.25 27.38
CA PHE A 21 -28.32 -12.30 26.13
C PHE A 21 -28.76 -13.52 25.32
N SER A 22 -29.14 -13.29 24.06
CA SER A 22 -29.34 -14.34 23.09
C SER A 22 -28.26 -14.18 22.01
N LYS A 23 -27.49 -15.23 21.78
CA LYS A 23 -26.57 -15.25 20.65
C LYS A 23 -27.40 -15.32 19.37
N ILE A 24 -27.45 -14.21 18.61
CA ILE A 24 -28.03 -14.22 17.28
C ILE A 24 -27.01 -14.90 16.35
N ILE A 25 -27.18 -16.20 16.14
CA ILE A 25 -26.43 -16.92 15.11
C ILE A 25 -27.16 -16.68 13.79
N ASN A 26 -26.62 -15.80 12.95
CA ASN A 26 -27.09 -15.71 11.57
C ASN A 26 -26.74 -17.02 10.85
N ALA A 27 -27.72 -17.93 10.76
CA ALA A 27 -27.55 -19.24 10.12
C ALA A 27 -27.32 -19.15 8.59
N GLY A 28 -27.21 -17.95 8.02
CA GLY A 28 -26.96 -17.71 6.59
C GLY A 28 -28.09 -18.20 5.68
N LYS A 29 -29.21 -18.68 6.21
CA LYS A 29 -30.31 -19.26 5.43
C LYS A 29 -31.04 -18.24 4.56
N LYS A 30 -31.05 -16.95 4.97
CA LYS A 30 -31.69 -15.84 4.24
C LYS A 30 -30.76 -15.18 3.20
N LEU A 31 -29.46 -15.45 3.25
CA LEU A 31 -28.46 -14.97 2.28
C LEU A 31 -28.08 -16.07 1.30
N ARG A 32 -28.99 -17.01 1.04
CA ARG A 32 -28.84 -17.98 -0.05
C ARG A 32 -29.59 -17.43 -1.25
N TYR A 33 -28.85 -17.01 -2.26
CA TYR A 33 -29.43 -16.72 -3.56
C TYR A 33 -29.99 -18.03 -4.12
N GLY A 34 -31.27 -18.03 -4.55
CA GLY A 34 -31.97 -19.23 -5.03
C GLY A 34 -31.33 -19.85 -6.27
N SER A 35 -30.53 -19.06 -6.99
CA SER A 35 -29.58 -19.51 -7.99
C SER A 35 -28.17 -19.22 -7.48
N ALA A 36 -27.31 -20.25 -7.50
CA ALA A 36 -25.88 -20.01 -7.43
C ALA A 36 -25.50 -19.15 -8.64
N GLU A 37 -24.64 -18.16 -8.43
CA GLU A 37 -24.06 -17.43 -9.54
C GLU A 37 -23.39 -18.44 -10.49
N MET A 38 -23.71 -18.37 -11.77
CA MET A 38 -23.17 -19.30 -12.75
C MET A 38 -21.64 -19.17 -12.70
N PRO A 39 -20.89 -20.23 -12.40
CA PRO A 39 -19.44 -20.16 -12.33
C PRO A 39 -18.92 -19.83 -13.73
N VAL A 40 -18.62 -18.56 -14.00
CA VAL A 40 -17.97 -18.18 -15.24
C VAL A 40 -16.50 -18.54 -15.08
N ARG A 41 -15.96 -19.28 -16.06
CA ARG A 41 -14.52 -19.55 -16.11
C ARG A 41 -13.80 -18.20 -16.00
N SER A 42 -12.97 -18.02 -14.97
CA SER A 42 -12.07 -16.88 -14.92
C SER A 42 -11.17 -17.00 -16.14
N ILE A 43 -11.44 -16.17 -17.16
CA ILE A 43 -10.60 -16.11 -18.35
C ILE A 43 -9.45 -15.18 -17.97
N PRO A 44 -8.19 -15.66 -18.02
CA PRO A 44 -7.01 -14.85 -17.82
C PRO A 44 -6.98 -13.64 -18.75
N PHE A 45 -6.29 -12.56 -18.37
CA PHE A 45 -5.81 -11.61 -19.38
C PHE A 45 -4.64 -12.30 -20.11
N HIS A 46 -4.92 -12.88 -21.28
CA HIS A 46 -3.93 -13.68 -22.01
C HIS A 46 -3.01 -12.84 -22.90
N SER A 47 -3.41 -11.61 -23.23
CA SER A 47 -2.70 -10.77 -24.18
C SER A 47 -2.31 -9.43 -23.56
N PHE A 48 -1.02 -9.10 -23.68
CA PHE A 48 -0.55 -7.71 -23.65
C PHE A 48 -1.03 -7.05 -24.95
N SER A 49 -1.36 -5.77 -24.90
CA SER A 49 -1.96 -4.99 -26.00
C SER A 49 -1.39 -5.38 -27.38
N GLY A 50 -2.25 -5.90 -28.27
CA GLY A 50 -1.88 -6.10 -29.67
C GLY A 50 -1.62 -4.77 -30.38
N ASP A 51 -1.18 -4.83 -31.65
CA ASP A 51 -0.66 -3.71 -32.43
C ASP A 51 -1.63 -2.52 -32.67
N SER A 52 -2.91 -2.65 -32.28
CA SER A 52 -3.90 -1.56 -32.32
C SER A 52 -4.19 -1.02 -30.92
N GLU A 53 -4.07 0.29 -30.72
CA GLU A 53 -4.38 0.91 -29.43
C GLU A 53 -5.88 0.89 -29.08
N TYR A 54 -6.78 0.72 -30.07
CA TYR A 54 -8.22 0.94 -29.89
C TYR A 54 -9.09 -0.33 -29.89
N TRP A 55 -8.96 -1.21 -30.89
CA TRP A 55 -9.73 -2.48 -30.97
C TRP A 55 -8.81 -3.71 -30.92
N ASN A 56 -7.80 -3.72 -30.04
CA ASN A 56 -6.91 -4.87 -29.89
C ASN A 56 -7.63 -6.13 -29.35
N PRO A 57 -7.01 -7.31 -29.49
CA PRO A 57 -7.54 -8.57 -28.96
C PRO A 57 -7.93 -8.53 -27.48
N LYS A 58 -7.19 -7.81 -26.63
CA LYS A 58 -7.52 -7.65 -25.20
C LYS A 58 -8.87 -6.96 -25.01
N ILE A 59 -9.13 -5.89 -25.75
CA ILE A 59 -10.42 -5.16 -25.70
C ILE A 59 -11.56 -6.02 -26.25
N GLN A 60 -11.35 -6.72 -27.36
CA GLN A 60 -12.36 -7.62 -27.92
C GLN A 60 -12.68 -8.79 -26.99
N GLU A 61 -11.66 -9.39 -26.37
CA GLU A 61 -11.80 -10.45 -25.36
C GLU A 61 -12.58 -9.93 -24.14
N ASP A 62 -12.24 -8.74 -23.64
CA ASP A 62 -12.95 -8.12 -22.53
C ASP A 62 -14.43 -7.89 -22.85
N ILE A 63 -14.76 -7.38 -24.05
CA ILE A 63 -16.15 -7.21 -24.52
C ILE A 63 -16.87 -8.56 -24.59
N ALA A 64 -16.24 -9.58 -25.18
CA ALA A 64 -16.85 -10.90 -25.30
C ALA A 64 -17.17 -11.52 -23.93
N ILE A 65 -16.25 -11.40 -22.97
CA ILE A 65 -16.46 -11.87 -21.58
C ILE A 65 -17.58 -11.08 -20.90
N LYS A 66 -17.59 -9.76 -21.04
CA LYS A 66 -18.62 -8.89 -20.46
C LYS A 66 -20.00 -9.17 -21.08
N ALA A 67 -20.08 -9.45 -22.37
CA ALA A 67 -21.31 -9.81 -23.06
C ALA A 67 -21.89 -11.15 -22.56
N GLN A 68 -21.03 -12.12 -22.22
CA GLN A 68 -21.47 -13.40 -21.66
C GLN A 68 -21.84 -13.33 -20.19
N SER A 69 -21.09 -12.55 -19.40
CA SER A 69 -21.26 -12.48 -17.94
C SER A 69 -22.22 -11.40 -17.46
N GLY A 70 -22.47 -10.36 -18.26
CA GLY A 70 -23.25 -9.17 -17.90
C GLY A 70 -22.61 -8.34 -16.77
N ARG A 71 -21.31 -8.49 -16.51
CA ARG A 71 -20.62 -7.92 -15.34
C ARG A 71 -19.24 -7.38 -15.71
N TYR A 72 -18.74 -6.47 -14.89
CA TYR A 72 -17.35 -6.01 -14.97
C TYR A 72 -16.37 -7.10 -14.53
N ARG A 73 -15.11 -7.01 -14.98
CA ARG A 73 -14.08 -8.00 -14.64
C ARG A 73 -13.35 -7.63 -13.36
N ILE A 74 -13.18 -8.63 -12.50
CA ILE A 74 -12.30 -8.54 -11.34
C ILE A 74 -10.91 -9.02 -11.76
N ARG A 75 -9.87 -8.30 -11.36
CA ARG A 75 -8.47 -8.71 -11.53
C ARG A 75 -7.62 -8.40 -10.32
N GLY A 76 -6.44 -9.01 -10.24
CA GLY A 76 -5.39 -8.58 -9.32
C GLY A 76 -4.43 -7.59 -10.00
N TYR A 77 -3.43 -7.16 -9.22
CA TYR A 77 -2.37 -6.22 -9.64
C TYR A 77 -2.83 -4.77 -9.77
N GLY A 78 -1.91 -3.84 -10.02
CA GLY A 78 -2.18 -2.41 -10.20
C GLY A 78 -2.56 -2.02 -11.63
N GLY A 79 -2.51 -0.72 -11.93
CA GLY A 79 -2.75 -0.16 -13.27
C GLY A 79 -1.96 -0.88 -14.37
N ALA A 80 -2.63 -1.24 -15.47
CA ALA A 80 -2.05 -1.98 -16.59
C ALA A 80 -1.80 -1.10 -17.82
N ARG A 81 -1.93 0.22 -17.66
CA ARG A 81 -1.71 1.23 -18.71
C ARG A 81 -0.48 2.09 -18.38
N PRO A 82 0.17 2.70 -19.39
CA PRO A 82 1.20 3.72 -19.15
C PRO A 82 0.62 4.89 -18.34
N LEU A 83 1.36 5.31 -17.32
CA LEU A 83 1.03 6.40 -16.42
C LEU A 83 2.29 7.19 -16.10
N PRO A 84 2.21 8.52 -15.89
CA PRO A 84 3.31 9.30 -15.35
C PRO A 84 3.91 8.65 -14.09
N HIS A 85 5.22 8.48 -14.07
CA HIS A 85 5.93 7.70 -13.07
C HIS A 85 7.28 8.34 -12.71
N LEU A 86 7.87 7.92 -11.58
CA LEU A 86 9.19 8.37 -11.14
C LEU A 86 10.32 8.03 -12.14
N SER A 87 10.05 7.17 -13.12
CA SER A 87 10.96 6.93 -14.24
C SER A 87 11.10 8.14 -15.17
N ASP A 88 10.13 9.05 -15.17
CA ASP A 88 10.06 10.19 -16.08
C ASP A 88 10.87 11.40 -15.56
N ILE A 89 11.53 11.23 -14.41
CA ILE A 89 12.46 12.18 -13.80
C ILE A 89 13.83 11.53 -13.62
N GLY A 90 14.90 12.31 -13.68
CA GLY A 90 16.30 11.89 -13.54
C GLY A 90 17.03 12.69 -12.48
N PHE A 91 18.30 12.34 -12.23
CA PHE A 91 19.18 13.11 -11.35
C PHE A 91 20.00 14.11 -12.18
N ARG A 92 20.11 15.37 -11.72
CA ARG A 92 20.83 16.43 -12.43
C ARG A 92 22.36 16.30 -12.31
N LYS A 93 22.84 15.87 -11.16
CA LYS A 93 24.25 16.00 -10.77
C LYS A 93 25.12 14.92 -11.42
N HIS A 94 26.22 15.34 -12.06
CA HIS A 94 27.27 14.41 -12.48
C HIS A 94 27.95 13.82 -11.24
N PHE A 95 28.04 12.49 -11.17
CA PHE A 95 28.68 11.78 -10.06
C PHE A 95 30.20 11.97 -10.09
N THR A 96 30.71 13.05 -9.48
CA THR A 96 32.14 13.41 -9.56
C THR A 96 33.02 12.69 -8.52
N SER A 97 32.45 11.90 -7.60
CA SER A 97 33.20 11.30 -6.49
C SER A 97 32.67 9.95 -5.99
N ALA A 98 31.96 9.18 -6.82
CA ALA A 98 31.60 7.81 -6.43
C ALA A 98 32.86 6.93 -6.41
N SER A 99 33.63 7.00 -5.32
CA SER A 99 34.49 5.89 -4.94
C SER A 99 33.59 4.66 -4.96
N ILE A 100 33.97 3.65 -5.74
CA ILE A 100 33.34 2.33 -5.77
C ILE A 100 33.65 1.64 -4.43
N ASP A 101 33.23 2.27 -3.34
CA ASP A 101 33.40 1.76 -2.00
C ASP A 101 32.28 0.75 -1.77
N ARG A 102 32.64 -0.46 -1.35
CA ARG A 102 31.65 -1.49 -1.06
C ARG A 102 30.86 -1.18 0.22
N ASP A 103 31.34 -0.23 1.05
CA ASP A 103 30.75 0.10 2.35
C ASP A 103 29.93 1.41 2.35
N VAL A 104 29.35 1.80 1.20
CA VAL A 104 28.51 3.03 1.09
C VAL A 104 27.41 3.13 2.15
N ILE A 105 26.87 2.00 2.59
CA ILE A 105 25.79 1.94 3.59
C ILE A 105 26.22 2.58 4.92
N LYS A 106 27.48 2.39 5.35
CA LYS A 106 27.97 2.97 6.62
C LYS A 106 28.29 4.46 6.51
N LYS A 107 28.36 5.00 5.30
CA LYS A 107 28.66 6.42 5.04
C LYS A 107 27.41 7.30 4.99
N VAL A 108 26.22 6.71 4.96
CA VAL A 108 24.96 7.44 4.84
C VAL A 108 24.05 7.12 6.02
N TYR A 109 23.65 8.15 6.74
CA TYR A 109 22.60 8.07 7.75
C TYR A 109 21.24 7.88 7.07
N MET A 110 20.67 6.69 7.23
CA MET A 110 19.38 6.30 6.64
C MET A 110 18.29 6.01 7.68
N ALA A 111 18.62 5.99 8.97
CA ALA A 111 17.64 5.68 10.00
C ALA A 111 16.55 6.76 10.03
N THR A 112 15.29 6.34 9.98
CA THR A 112 14.12 7.23 9.87
C THR A 112 13.10 6.86 10.92
N GLU A 113 12.58 7.85 11.62
CA GLU A 113 11.46 7.71 12.55
C GLU A 113 10.18 8.23 11.90
N ILE A 114 9.09 7.46 11.98
CA ILE A 114 7.77 7.79 11.41
C ILE A 114 6.70 7.75 12.50
N GLY A 115 5.89 8.81 12.59
CA GLY A 115 4.69 8.88 13.43
C GLY A 115 4.88 9.41 14.86
N GLY A 116 6.06 9.93 15.20
CA GLY A 116 6.32 10.44 16.57
C GLY A 116 5.77 11.85 16.85
N ILE A 117 5.15 12.51 15.87
CA ILE A 117 4.88 13.95 15.90
C ILE A 117 3.85 14.39 16.96
N ASN A 118 2.92 13.51 17.36
CA ASN A 118 1.94 13.80 18.43
C ASN A 118 2.26 13.09 19.75
N GLY A 119 3.52 12.70 19.98
CA GLY A 119 3.98 12.14 21.25
C GLY A 119 3.88 10.62 21.38
N ALA A 120 3.44 9.92 20.33
CA ALA A 120 3.51 8.46 20.25
C ALA A 120 4.97 7.97 20.10
N GLN A 121 5.22 6.70 20.41
CA GLN A 121 6.49 6.06 20.07
C GLN A 121 6.57 5.89 18.55
N PRO A 122 7.53 6.52 17.85
CA PRO A 122 7.60 6.41 16.41
C PRO A 122 8.00 5.00 15.97
N LEU A 123 7.56 4.62 14.77
CA LEU A 123 8.14 3.51 14.04
C LEU A 123 9.60 3.83 13.71
N ARG A 124 10.53 2.96 14.11
CA ARG A 124 11.96 3.14 13.89
C ARG A 124 12.43 2.28 12.71
N LEU A 125 12.72 2.92 11.59
CA LEU A 125 13.15 2.24 10.37
C LEU A 125 14.66 2.37 10.21
N SER A 126 15.33 1.26 9.87
CA SER A 126 16.78 1.25 9.59
C SER A 126 17.15 1.92 8.26
N MET A 127 16.15 2.14 7.40
CA MET A 127 16.20 2.88 6.14
C MET A 127 14.83 3.53 5.92
N PRO A 128 14.66 4.56 5.05
CA PRO A 128 13.38 5.23 4.83
C PRO A 128 12.41 4.40 3.96
N VAL A 129 12.21 3.14 4.34
CA VAL A 129 11.45 2.13 3.60
C VAL A 129 10.57 1.33 4.55
N MET A 130 9.34 1.05 4.12
CA MET A 130 8.36 0.19 4.76
C MET A 130 7.83 -0.86 3.77
N ILE A 131 7.09 -1.86 4.26
CA ILE A 131 6.33 -2.78 3.42
C ILE A 131 4.85 -2.38 3.43
N ALA A 132 4.30 -2.18 2.25
CA ALA A 132 2.93 -1.69 2.05
C ALA A 132 1.87 -2.72 2.53
N PRO A 133 0.66 -2.25 2.89
CA PRO A 133 -0.40 -3.13 3.42
C PRO A 133 -0.87 -4.17 2.41
N MET A 134 -0.84 -5.45 2.80
CA MET A 134 -1.38 -6.56 2.03
C MET A 134 -2.03 -7.58 2.97
N SER A 135 -3.32 -7.87 2.79
CA SER A 135 -4.09 -8.67 3.75
C SER A 135 -3.75 -10.15 3.75
N TYR A 136 -3.75 -10.76 4.95
CA TYR A 136 -3.99 -12.20 5.06
C TYR A 136 -5.38 -12.51 4.50
N GLY A 137 -5.47 -13.43 3.55
CA GLY A 137 -6.64 -13.65 2.72
C GLY A 137 -6.35 -13.30 1.26
N ALA A 138 -5.89 -12.07 0.99
CA ALA A 138 -5.33 -11.74 -0.33
C ALA A 138 -4.04 -12.53 -0.58
N LEU A 139 -3.17 -12.58 0.43
CA LEU A 139 -1.98 -13.42 0.48
C LEU A 139 -2.22 -14.65 1.36
N SER A 140 -1.48 -15.72 1.12
CA SER A 140 -1.46 -16.92 1.96
C SER A 140 -0.84 -16.60 3.33
N ARG A 141 -1.09 -17.48 4.31
CA ARG A 141 -0.50 -17.38 5.65
C ARG A 141 1.03 -17.44 5.56
N SER A 142 1.53 -18.36 4.73
CA SER A 142 2.96 -18.57 4.47
C SER A 142 3.64 -17.34 3.87
N THR A 143 2.98 -16.63 2.96
CA THR A 143 3.51 -15.36 2.43
C THR A 143 3.51 -14.26 3.48
N LYS A 144 2.43 -14.08 4.25
CA LYS A 144 2.43 -13.08 5.34
C LYS A 144 3.52 -13.34 6.38
N TYR A 145 3.77 -14.60 6.69
CA TYR A 145 4.87 -14.99 7.58
C TYR A 145 6.25 -14.67 6.99
N ALA A 146 6.46 -14.91 5.70
CA ALA A 146 7.72 -14.58 5.03
C ALA A 146 8.00 -13.08 4.98
N ILE A 147 6.98 -12.27 4.69
CA ILE A 147 7.11 -10.81 4.67
C ILE A 147 7.43 -10.29 6.09
N ALA A 148 6.80 -10.86 7.12
CA ALA A 148 7.05 -10.49 8.52
C ALA A 148 8.49 -10.80 8.94
N MET A 149 9.02 -11.98 8.58
CA MET A 149 10.42 -12.30 8.81
C MET A 149 11.36 -11.35 8.05
N ALA A 150 11.05 -11.05 6.78
CA ALA A 150 11.87 -10.15 5.98
C ALA A 150 11.89 -8.71 6.50
N SER A 151 10.75 -8.19 6.96
CA SER A 151 10.67 -6.85 7.56
C SER A 151 11.48 -6.76 8.85
N ALA A 152 11.42 -7.80 9.70
CA ALA A 152 12.25 -7.90 10.90
C ALA A 152 13.76 -7.96 10.56
N MET A 153 14.16 -8.81 9.61
CA MET A 153 15.56 -8.91 9.16
C MET A 153 16.10 -7.60 8.58
N SER A 154 15.24 -6.85 7.87
CA SER A 154 15.60 -5.55 7.31
C SER A 154 15.44 -4.39 8.29
N GLY A 155 14.96 -4.62 9.51
CA GLY A 155 14.74 -3.57 10.51
C GLY A 155 13.78 -2.47 10.03
N ILE A 156 12.67 -2.86 9.40
CA ILE A 156 11.64 -1.95 8.87
C ILE A 156 10.24 -2.40 9.33
N ALA A 157 9.24 -1.54 9.17
CA ALA A 157 7.86 -1.86 9.48
C ALA A 157 7.13 -2.55 8.32
N GLU A 158 6.20 -3.45 8.64
CA GLU A 158 5.19 -4.01 7.73
C GLU A 158 3.78 -3.66 8.24
N ASN A 159 2.77 -3.84 7.40
CA ASN A 159 1.36 -3.68 7.73
C ASN A 159 0.52 -4.99 7.53
N THR A 160 -0.47 -5.23 8.39
CA THR A 160 -1.39 -6.38 8.29
C THR A 160 -2.24 -6.38 7.02
N GLY A 161 -2.51 -5.20 6.47
CA GLY A 161 -3.58 -4.97 5.50
C GLY A 161 -4.98 -5.27 6.09
N GLU A 162 -5.96 -5.32 5.20
CA GLU A 162 -7.40 -5.49 5.46
C GLU A 162 -7.82 -6.87 6.04
N GLY A 163 -6.88 -7.66 6.57
CA GLY A 163 -7.07 -9.08 6.86
C GLY A 163 -7.33 -9.48 8.31
N GLY A 164 -7.12 -8.56 9.25
CA GLY A 164 -6.90 -8.91 10.65
C GLY A 164 -5.43 -9.26 10.93
N MET A 165 -5.07 -9.37 12.21
CA MET A 165 -3.73 -9.76 12.64
C MET A 165 -3.69 -11.28 12.87
N SER A 166 -2.65 -11.93 12.35
CA SER A 166 -2.38 -13.34 12.68
C SER A 166 -1.19 -13.43 13.64
N ASP A 167 -1.24 -14.35 14.60
CA ASP A 167 -0.16 -14.51 15.58
C ASP A 167 1.19 -14.81 14.91
N ALA A 168 1.20 -15.70 13.90
CA ALA A 168 2.42 -16.01 13.16
C ALA A 168 3.04 -14.77 12.50
N GLN A 169 2.22 -13.88 11.92
CA GLN A 169 2.72 -12.64 11.33
C GLN A 169 3.23 -11.69 12.41
N ARG A 170 2.47 -11.49 13.50
CA ARG A 170 2.84 -10.60 14.60
C ARG A 170 4.14 -11.05 15.28
N ASP A 171 4.28 -12.33 15.58
CA ASP A 171 5.44 -12.88 16.29
C ASP A 171 6.72 -12.79 15.44
N ALA A 172 6.60 -12.84 14.11
CA ALA A 172 7.74 -12.71 13.20
C ALA A 172 8.10 -11.26 12.86
N ALA A 173 7.13 -10.33 12.88
CA ALA A 173 7.35 -8.95 12.48
C ALA A 173 8.06 -8.16 13.58
N GLY A 174 9.10 -7.40 13.21
CA GLY A 174 9.78 -6.48 14.11
C GLY A 174 8.89 -5.31 14.53
N GLN A 175 8.27 -4.65 13.55
CA GLN A 175 7.24 -3.63 13.75
C GLN A 175 6.06 -3.88 12.83
N LEU A 176 4.84 -3.92 13.38
CA LEU A 176 3.62 -4.25 12.64
C LEU A 176 2.54 -3.19 12.83
N ILE A 177 2.15 -2.57 11.72
CA ILE A 177 1.01 -1.64 11.63
C ILE A 177 -0.27 -2.46 11.48
N PHE A 178 -1.26 -2.18 12.32
CA PHE A 178 -2.56 -2.83 12.27
C PHE A 178 -3.60 -1.94 11.57
N GLN A 179 -4.09 -2.41 10.41
CA GLN A 179 -4.98 -1.63 9.55
C GLN A 179 -6.46 -1.85 9.90
N CYS A 180 -7.19 -0.75 10.09
CA CYS A 180 -8.62 -0.70 10.30
C CYS A 180 -9.36 -0.29 9.03
N LEU A 181 -10.06 -1.23 8.40
CA LEU A 181 -10.92 -1.00 7.24
C LEU A 181 -12.37 -0.64 7.64
N GLY A 182 -13.13 -0.06 6.71
CA GLY A 182 -14.55 0.29 6.90
C GLY A 182 -15.44 -0.85 7.36
N GLY A 183 -15.11 -2.09 6.99
CA GLY A 183 -15.84 -3.30 7.42
C GLY A 183 -15.47 -3.83 8.82
N ARG A 184 -14.45 -3.27 9.49
CA ARG A 184 -13.95 -3.70 10.81
C ARG A 184 -13.63 -5.20 10.93
N LEU A 185 -13.30 -5.83 9.81
CA LEU A 185 -13.07 -7.27 9.74
C LEU A 185 -11.78 -7.65 10.46
N GLY A 186 -11.89 -8.48 11.49
CA GLY A 186 -10.75 -8.86 12.33
C GLY A 186 -10.23 -7.74 13.23
N TRP A 187 -10.89 -6.58 13.26
CA TRP A 187 -10.51 -5.45 14.13
C TRP A 187 -10.97 -5.70 15.56
N ASN A 188 -10.03 -5.76 16.50
CA ASN A 188 -10.33 -6.02 17.91
C ASN A 188 -9.26 -5.43 18.85
N ILE A 189 -9.66 -5.17 20.10
CA ILE A 189 -8.80 -4.52 21.10
C ILE A 189 -7.57 -5.34 21.49
N HIS A 190 -7.63 -6.67 21.40
CA HIS A 190 -6.51 -7.52 21.76
C HIS A 190 -5.35 -7.37 20.76
N ASP A 191 -5.67 -7.28 19.47
CA ASP A 191 -4.67 -7.06 18.43
C ASP A 191 -4.18 -5.61 18.37
N ILE A 192 -5.05 -4.63 18.64
CA ILE A 192 -4.66 -3.22 18.79
C ILE A 192 -3.53 -3.07 19.82
N ARG A 193 -3.65 -3.75 20.97
CA ARG A 193 -2.64 -3.69 22.04
C ARG A 193 -1.30 -4.36 21.68
N ARG A 194 -1.27 -5.14 20.59
CA ARG A 194 -0.06 -5.79 20.08
C ARG A 194 0.52 -5.06 18.88
N ALA A 195 -0.11 -4.01 18.38
CA ALA A 195 0.36 -3.28 17.21
C ALA A 195 1.45 -2.26 17.59
N ASP A 196 2.36 -1.95 16.66
CA ASP A 196 3.34 -0.87 16.84
C ASP A 196 2.88 0.45 16.23
N ALA A 197 1.80 0.41 15.43
CA ALA A 197 1.05 1.56 14.92
C ALA A 197 -0.33 1.11 14.45
N LEU A 198 -1.27 2.04 14.33
CA LEU A 198 -2.59 1.81 13.77
C LEU A 198 -2.76 2.60 12.48
N GLU A 199 -3.47 2.05 11.51
CA GLU A 199 -3.75 2.74 10.23
C GLU A 199 -5.26 2.74 9.97
N ILE A 200 -5.84 3.93 9.78
CA ILE A 200 -7.21 4.08 9.29
C ILE A 200 -7.18 3.99 7.76
N TYR A 201 -7.74 2.91 7.22
CA TYR A 201 -7.85 2.71 5.78
C TYR A 201 -9.04 3.47 5.21
N ILE A 202 -8.79 4.63 4.59
CA ILE A 202 -9.84 5.32 3.82
C ILE A 202 -9.90 4.74 2.41
N SER A 203 -8.74 4.50 1.79
CA SER A 203 -8.67 4.13 0.37
C SER A 203 -7.30 3.54 0.01
N GLN A 204 -7.18 3.00 -1.21
CA GLN A 204 -5.92 2.55 -1.81
C GLN A 204 -5.85 2.93 -3.29
N GLY A 205 -4.65 3.00 -3.84
CA GLY A 205 -4.41 3.41 -5.22
C GLY A 205 -5.08 2.54 -6.28
N ALA A 206 -5.19 1.23 -6.03
CA ALA A 206 -5.80 0.29 -6.99
C ALA A 206 -7.32 0.42 -7.10
N LYS A 207 -8.00 0.94 -6.08
CA LYS A 207 -9.47 1.02 -6.10
C LYS A 207 -10.00 2.19 -5.26
N PRO A 208 -9.66 3.44 -5.61
CA PRO A 208 -10.08 4.56 -4.80
C PRO A 208 -11.60 4.63 -4.68
N GLY A 209 -12.09 4.87 -3.46
CA GLY A 209 -13.53 4.93 -3.18
C GLY A 209 -14.24 3.57 -3.09
N LEU A 210 -13.53 2.44 -3.15
CA LEU A 210 -14.08 1.11 -2.91
C LEU A 210 -13.39 0.40 -1.73
N GLY A 211 -14.18 -0.34 -0.95
CA GLY A 211 -13.67 -1.18 0.14
C GLY A 211 -12.93 -2.43 -0.36
N GLY A 212 -12.29 -3.16 0.55
CA GLY A 212 -11.69 -4.48 0.32
C GLY A 212 -12.57 -5.46 -0.42
N GLN A 213 -11.95 -6.24 -1.31
CA GLN A 213 -12.61 -7.35 -1.99
C GLN A 213 -11.82 -8.64 -1.76
N LEU A 214 -12.52 -9.70 -1.36
CA LEU A 214 -11.96 -11.04 -1.22
C LEU A 214 -12.96 -12.06 -1.75
N MET A 215 -12.56 -12.83 -2.76
CA MET A 215 -13.44 -13.81 -3.41
C MET A 215 -13.70 -15.01 -2.51
N ALA A 216 -14.90 -15.57 -2.58
CA ALA A 216 -15.41 -16.66 -1.75
C ALA A 216 -14.45 -17.85 -1.64
N LYS A 217 -13.80 -18.19 -2.76
CA LYS A 217 -12.81 -19.28 -2.84
C LYS A 217 -11.62 -19.10 -1.89
N LYS A 218 -11.36 -17.86 -1.45
CA LYS A 218 -10.28 -17.49 -0.52
C LYS A 218 -10.80 -17.23 0.90
N VAL A 219 -12.10 -17.41 1.16
CA VAL A 219 -12.68 -17.25 2.50
C VAL A 219 -12.79 -18.61 3.18
N THR A 220 -11.65 -19.11 3.66
CA THR A 220 -11.56 -20.37 4.41
C THR A 220 -12.25 -20.26 5.77
N PRO A 221 -12.61 -21.38 6.44
CA PRO A 221 -13.17 -21.34 7.78
C PRO A 221 -12.29 -20.61 8.82
N GLU A 222 -10.96 -20.75 8.71
CA GLU A 222 -10.00 -20.02 9.54
C GLU A 222 -10.09 -18.51 9.32
N LEU A 223 -10.04 -18.08 8.06
CA LEU A 223 -10.10 -16.66 7.71
C LEU A 223 -11.45 -16.05 8.07
N ALA A 224 -12.53 -16.81 7.87
CA ALA A 224 -13.88 -16.45 8.27
C ALA A 224 -13.98 -16.22 9.78
N LYS A 225 -13.34 -17.08 10.59
CA LYS A 225 -13.26 -16.92 12.05
C LYS A 225 -12.49 -15.66 12.45
N ILE A 226 -11.31 -15.43 11.86
CA ILE A 226 -10.51 -14.21 12.12
C ILE A 226 -11.33 -12.96 11.81
N ARG A 227 -12.04 -12.96 10.68
CA ARG A 227 -12.79 -11.79 10.19
C ARG A 227 -14.19 -11.63 10.80
N GLY A 228 -14.67 -12.60 11.57
CA GLY A 228 -16.03 -12.58 12.13
C GLY A 228 -17.14 -12.68 11.07
N ILE A 229 -16.90 -13.39 9.97
CA ILE A 229 -17.84 -13.52 8.83
C ILE A 229 -18.17 -14.98 8.52
N PRO A 230 -19.25 -15.28 7.77
CA PRO A 230 -19.49 -16.60 7.21
C PRO A 230 -18.41 -17.01 6.19
N SER A 231 -18.06 -18.29 6.15
CA SER A 231 -17.15 -18.85 5.13
C SER A 231 -17.81 -19.03 3.77
N GLY A 232 -17.03 -18.98 2.69
CA GLY A 232 -17.49 -19.37 1.35
C GLY A 232 -18.41 -18.35 0.66
N ILE A 233 -18.40 -17.09 1.10
CA ILE A 233 -19.10 -15.98 0.44
C ILE A 233 -18.10 -14.92 -0.03
N ASP A 234 -18.41 -14.26 -1.13
CA ASP A 234 -17.63 -13.10 -1.57
C ASP A 234 -17.75 -12.01 -0.52
N LEU A 235 -16.60 -11.49 -0.11
CA LEU A 235 -16.52 -10.38 0.82
C LEU A 235 -16.28 -9.09 0.03
N ARG A 236 -17.18 -8.13 0.24
CA ARG A 236 -17.05 -6.75 -0.24
C ARG A 236 -17.23 -5.83 0.95
N SER A 237 -16.17 -5.17 1.37
CA SER A 237 -16.23 -4.20 2.45
C SER A 237 -16.99 -2.95 2.01
N PRO A 238 -17.67 -2.25 2.93
CA PRO A 238 -18.22 -0.93 2.67
C PRO A 238 -17.16 0.03 2.08
N SER A 239 -17.59 0.92 1.18
CA SER A 239 -16.72 1.95 0.60
C SER A 239 -16.40 3.11 1.56
N ARG A 240 -17.10 3.18 2.69
CA ARG A 240 -16.92 4.18 3.74
C ARG A 240 -16.91 3.52 5.10
N HIS A 241 -16.24 4.16 6.05
CA HIS A 241 -16.38 3.83 7.45
C HIS A 241 -17.79 4.23 7.91
N PRO A 242 -18.61 3.32 8.45
CA PRO A 242 -20.01 3.61 8.78
C PRO A 242 -20.17 4.62 9.92
N ASP A 243 -19.10 4.80 10.70
CA ASP A 243 -18.93 5.68 11.85
C ASP A 243 -18.07 6.92 11.54
N ILE A 244 -17.77 7.19 10.26
CA ILE A 244 -17.01 8.37 9.83
C ILE A 244 -17.74 8.98 8.63
N LEU A 245 -18.57 10.00 8.87
CA LEU A 245 -19.35 10.69 7.84
C LEU A 245 -18.65 11.93 7.30
N GLY A 246 -17.70 12.48 8.07
CA GLY A 246 -16.86 13.62 7.69
C GLY A 246 -15.59 13.72 8.54
N ALA A 247 -14.83 14.81 8.32
CA ALA A 247 -13.57 15.06 9.01
C ALA A 247 -13.71 15.16 10.53
N ASP A 248 -14.79 15.77 11.03
CA ASP A 248 -14.98 15.90 12.49
C ASP A 248 -15.22 14.54 13.18
N ASP A 249 -15.88 13.59 12.51
CA ASP A 249 -15.99 12.21 13.00
C ASP A 249 -14.64 11.48 12.95
N LEU A 250 -13.79 11.84 11.98
CA LEU A 250 -12.46 11.27 11.82
C LEU A 250 -11.55 11.67 12.98
N VAL A 251 -11.62 12.92 13.45
CA VAL A 251 -10.94 13.38 14.69
C VAL A 251 -11.33 12.50 15.88
N ILE A 252 -12.63 12.26 16.08
CA ILE A 252 -13.13 11.40 17.17
C ILE A 252 -12.56 10.00 17.03
N LYS A 253 -12.51 9.46 15.81
CA LYS A 253 -11.96 8.12 15.55
C LYS A 253 -10.47 8.01 15.85
N VAL A 254 -9.69 9.02 15.47
CA VAL A 254 -8.25 9.09 15.79
C VAL A 254 -8.07 9.11 17.31
N GLU A 255 -8.88 9.87 18.03
CA GLU A 255 -8.80 9.95 19.49
C GLU A 255 -9.17 8.62 20.16
N GLU A 256 -10.23 7.94 19.69
CA GLU A 256 -10.58 6.59 20.17
C GLU A 256 -9.40 5.60 20.03
N PHE A 257 -8.65 5.69 18.91
CA PHE A 257 -7.50 4.81 18.65
C PHE A 257 -6.33 5.13 19.59
N ARG A 258 -6.13 6.41 19.88
CA ARG A 258 -5.13 6.87 20.86
C ARG A 258 -5.48 6.43 22.26
N GLU A 259 -6.71 6.64 22.71
CA GLU A 259 -7.18 6.18 24.02
C GLU A 259 -7.06 4.66 24.16
N ALA A 260 -7.44 3.90 23.13
CA ALA A 260 -7.35 2.44 23.12
C ALA A 260 -5.90 1.90 23.27
N THR A 261 -4.91 2.70 22.88
CA THR A 261 -3.48 2.38 22.94
C THR A 261 -2.75 3.15 24.05
N GLY A 262 -3.46 3.94 24.85
CA GLY A 262 -2.85 4.81 25.87
C GLY A 262 -1.88 5.84 25.28
N TYR A 263 -2.13 6.31 24.05
CA TYR A 263 -1.30 7.24 23.28
C TYR A 263 0.13 6.75 23.00
N GLN A 264 0.36 5.43 23.09
CA GLN A 264 1.72 4.88 22.96
C GLN A 264 2.16 4.65 21.51
N VAL A 265 1.22 4.44 20.59
CA VAL A 265 1.51 4.07 19.20
C VAL A 265 0.92 5.10 18.23
N PRO A 266 1.54 5.30 17.06
CA PRO A 266 1.10 6.30 16.11
C PRO A 266 -0.16 5.84 15.38
N VAL A 267 -0.96 6.82 14.94
CA VAL A 267 -2.17 6.61 14.13
C VAL A 267 -1.97 7.25 12.76
N SER A 268 -1.96 6.44 11.71
CA SER A 268 -1.86 6.89 10.32
C SER A 268 -3.19 6.82 9.58
N VAL A 269 -3.24 7.50 8.43
CA VAL A 269 -4.33 7.38 7.46
C VAL A 269 -3.80 6.92 6.11
N LYS A 270 -4.47 5.94 5.51
CA LYS A 270 -4.18 5.50 4.14
C LYS A 270 -5.12 6.13 3.13
N LEU A 271 -4.55 6.79 2.14
CA LEU A 271 -5.27 7.50 1.09
C LEU A 271 -4.89 6.92 -0.28
N GLY A 272 -5.90 6.58 -1.09
CA GLY A 272 -5.73 6.35 -2.52
C GLY A 272 -5.76 7.68 -3.24
N ALA A 273 -4.80 7.92 -4.13
CA ALA A 273 -4.62 9.21 -4.77
C ALA A 273 -5.81 9.63 -5.60
N GLY A 274 -6.63 10.54 -5.08
CA GLY A 274 -7.84 11.08 -5.71
C GLY A 274 -7.87 12.59 -5.61
N ARG A 275 -8.39 13.13 -4.50
CA ARG A 275 -8.41 14.57 -4.21
C ARG A 275 -7.36 14.90 -3.16
N ILE A 276 -6.11 14.61 -3.48
CA ILE A 276 -5.02 14.61 -2.51
C ILE A 276 -4.81 15.97 -1.87
N ARG A 277 -4.98 17.07 -2.63
CA ARG A 277 -4.88 18.41 -2.05
C ARG A 277 -5.83 18.65 -0.87
N ASP A 278 -7.05 18.12 -0.93
CA ASP A 278 -8.04 18.23 0.14
C ASP A 278 -7.79 17.18 1.25
N ASP A 279 -7.55 15.93 0.84
CA ASP A 279 -7.39 14.81 1.76
C ASP A 279 -6.19 15.01 2.70
N ILE A 280 -5.09 15.61 2.21
CA ILE A 280 -3.89 15.93 3.02
C ILE A 280 -4.15 17.03 4.04
N LYS A 281 -4.90 18.07 3.67
CA LYS A 281 -5.27 19.14 4.61
C LYS A 281 -6.19 18.61 5.70
N ILE A 282 -7.11 17.73 5.35
CA ILE A 282 -7.95 17.02 6.32
C ILE A 282 -7.09 16.16 7.24
N ALA A 283 -6.17 15.35 6.70
CA ALA A 283 -5.29 14.52 7.51
C ALA A 283 -4.43 15.34 8.50
N SER A 284 -3.92 16.49 8.06
CA SER A 284 -3.18 17.41 8.92
C SER A 284 -4.07 18.04 10.01
N LYS A 285 -5.30 18.46 9.66
CA LYS A 285 -6.28 19.00 10.63
C LYS A 285 -6.67 17.96 11.67
N ASP A 286 -6.91 16.73 11.22
CA ASP A 286 -7.46 15.66 12.05
C ASP A 286 -6.40 15.01 12.96
N GLY A 287 -5.15 15.48 12.88
CA GLY A 287 -4.09 15.16 13.82
C GLY A 287 -3.49 13.79 13.61
N PHE A 288 -3.51 13.24 12.39
CA PHE A 288 -2.80 12.00 12.09
C PHE A 288 -1.29 12.16 12.28
N ASP A 289 -0.63 11.07 12.71
CA ASP A 289 0.80 11.04 12.93
C ASP A 289 1.61 10.97 11.62
N PHE A 290 1.05 10.32 10.60
CA PHE A 290 1.59 10.31 9.24
C PHE A 290 0.52 9.89 8.23
N VAL A 291 0.78 10.17 6.95
CA VAL A 291 -0.09 9.79 5.84
C VAL A 291 0.58 8.74 4.97
N GLU A 292 -0.14 7.67 4.66
CA GLU A 292 0.24 6.65 3.69
C GLU A 292 -0.45 6.97 2.35
N LEU A 293 0.30 7.58 1.42
CA LEU A 293 -0.19 8.06 0.12
C LEU A 293 0.03 7.02 -0.98
N ASP A 294 -1.05 6.44 -1.49
CA ASP A 294 -1.02 5.33 -2.47
C ASP A 294 -1.48 5.81 -3.85
N GLY A 295 -0.52 6.02 -4.76
CA GLY A 295 -0.78 6.44 -6.13
C GLY A 295 -1.53 5.38 -6.96
N MET A 296 -2.12 5.78 -8.09
CA MET A 296 -2.93 4.90 -8.97
C MET A 296 -2.23 3.59 -9.38
N GLN A 297 -0.89 3.57 -9.42
CA GLN A 297 -0.09 2.36 -9.68
C GLN A 297 -0.15 1.33 -8.53
N GLY A 298 -0.75 1.67 -7.40
CA GLY A 298 -1.05 0.77 -6.29
C GLY A 298 -1.75 -0.50 -6.75
N SER A 299 -1.52 -1.60 -6.02
CA SER A 299 -1.94 -2.95 -6.43
C SER A 299 -3.07 -3.49 -5.54
N THR A 300 -3.75 -4.54 -6.00
CA THR A 300 -4.77 -5.24 -5.22
C THR A 300 -4.75 -6.74 -5.48
N GLY A 301 -5.20 -7.52 -4.50
CA GLY A 301 -5.50 -8.94 -4.69
C GLY A 301 -6.77 -9.18 -5.52
N ALA A 302 -7.72 -8.25 -5.45
CA ALA A 302 -8.96 -8.26 -6.22
C ALA A 302 -9.56 -6.84 -6.31
N GLY A 303 -9.93 -6.42 -7.51
CA GLY A 303 -10.65 -5.18 -7.77
C GLY A 303 -11.22 -5.13 -9.18
N SER A 304 -12.16 -4.22 -9.42
CA SER A 304 -12.70 -3.94 -10.76
C SER A 304 -11.59 -3.40 -11.65
N ALA A 305 -11.43 -3.99 -12.85
CA ALA A 305 -10.45 -3.52 -13.83
C ALA A 305 -10.69 -2.06 -14.23
N GLU A 306 -11.95 -1.64 -14.29
CA GLU A 306 -12.37 -0.28 -14.63
C GLU A 306 -11.86 0.71 -13.59
N VAL A 307 -11.98 0.39 -12.30
CA VAL A 307 -11.50 1.27 -11.23
C VAL A 307 -9.97 1.29 -11.19
N ILE A 308 -9.32 0.12 -11.26
CA ILE A 308 -7.85 0.02 -11.24
C ILE A 308 -7.21 0.85 -12.37
N ASP A 309 -7.80 0.86 -13.56
CA ASP A 309 -7.22 1.53 -14.72
C ASP A 309 -7.70 2.97 -14.92
N ASN A 310 -8.79 3.42 -14.27
CA ASN A 310 -9.42 4.72 -14.59
C ASN A 310 -9.74 5.62 -13.39
N VAL A 311 -9.54 5.17 -12.16
CA VAL A 311 -9.90 5.96 -10.96
C VAL A 311 -8.65 6.28 -10.15
N GLY A 312 -8.48 7.56 -9.84
CA GLY A 312 -7.33 8.09 -9.10
C GLY A 312 -6.29 8.75 -10.00
N ILE A 313 -5.25 9.31 -9.39
CA ILE A 313 -4.15 10.00 -10.06
C ILE A 313 -2.81 9.25 -9.86
N PRO A 314 -1.88 9.33 -10.80
CA PRO A 314 -0.60 8.63 -10.71
C PRO A 314 0.24 9.08 -9.50
N THR A 315 1.16 8.22 -9.06
CA THR A 315 2.06 8.47 -7.92
C THR A 315 2.85 9.78 -8.04
N LEU A 316 3.31 10.12 -9.25
CA LEU A 316 4.11 11.33 -9.49
C LEU A 316 3.32 12.64 -9.21
N PRO A 317 2.15 12.91 -9.84
CA PRO A 317 1.35 14.08 -9.46
C PRO A 317 0.80 14.00 -8.04
N ALA A 318 0.50 12.79 -7.51
CA ALA A 318 -0.03 12.64 -6.15
C ALA A 318 0.93 13.22 -5.08
N ILE A 319 2.22 12.91 -5.15
CA ILE A 319 3.18 13.45 -4.19
C ILE A 319 3.34 14.97 -4.34
N ILE A 320 3.28 15.49 -5.57
CA ILE A 320 3.35 16.94 -5.81
C ILE A 320 2.14 17.65 -5.18
N GLU A 321 0.93 17.17 -5.45
CA GLU A 321 -0.29 17.73 -4.84
C GLU A 321 -0.25 17.70 -3.32
N ALA A 322 0.29 16.62 -2.73
CA ALA A 322 0.41 16.49 -1.28
C ALA A 322 1.39 17.51 -0.69
N ILE A 323 2.55 17.69 -1.30
CA ILE A 323 3.56 18.66 -0.83
C ILE A 323 3.03 20.08 -0.94
N GLU A 324 2.46 20.46 -2.09
CA GLU A 324 1.87 21.79 -2.26
C GLU A 324 0.72 22.04 -1.27
N ALA A 325 -0.11 21.04 -1.00
CA ALA A 325 -1.20 21.16 -0.03
C ALA A 325 -0.70 21.45 1.38
N LEU A 326 0.41 20.83 1.79
CA LEU A 326 1.04 21.07 3.09
C LEU A 326 1.72 22.43 3.15
N GLU A 327 2.36 22.87 2.07
CA GLU A 327 2.95 24.20 1.96
C GLU A 327 1.88 25.30 2.07
N GLU A 328 0.71 25.11 1.43
CA GLU A 328 -0.42 26.05 1.51
C GLU A 328 -0.96 26.30 2.91
N ILE A 329 -0.75 25.37 3.85
CA ILE A 329 -1.23 25.45 5.24
C ILE A 329 -0.09 25.53 6.27
N ASP A 330 1.14 25.80 5.82
CA ASP A 330 2.35 25.84 6.64
C ASP A 330 2.50 24.59 7.54
N ALA A 331 2.24 23.41 6.95
CA ALA A 331 2.24 22.12 7.64
C ALA A 331 3.21 21.10 7.05
N ARG A 332 4.11 21.50 6.14
CA ARG A 332 5.10 20.57 5.57
C ARG A 332 5.91 19.88 6.67
N ASP A 333 6.40 20.63 7.65
CA ASP A 333 7.19 20.06 8.76
C ASP A 333 6.33 19.46 9.89
N LYS A 334 5.00 19.50 9.76
CA LYS A 334 4.06 19.06 10.80
C LYS A 334 3.52 17.65 10.58
N ILE A 335 3.55 17.11 9.37
CA ILE A 335 3.06 15.76 9.08
C ILE A 335 3.97 15.03 8.10
N GLN A 336 4.19 13.75 8.36
CA GLN A 336 5.08 12.91 7.56
C GLN A 336 4.31 12.20 6.44
N LEU A 337 4.94 12.05 5.28
CA LEU A 337 4.37 11.38 4.11
C LEU A 337 5.12 10.09 3.80
N VAL A 338 4.40 8.97 3.74
CA VAL A 338 4.90 7.68 3.25
C VAL A 338 4.33 7.44 1.86
N LEU A 339 5.15 7.55 0.82
CA LEU A 339 4.72 7.38 -0.57
C LEU A 339 4.72 5.91 -0.97
N MET A 340 3.65 5.46 -1.62
CA MET A 340 3.54 4.13 -2.20
C MET A 340 2.76 4.15 -3.53
N GLY A 341 2.69 2.99 -4.18
CA GLY A 341 2.04 2.82 -5.47
C GLY A 341 3.05 2.87 -6.62
N GLY A 342 3.36 1.72 -7.20
CA GLY A 342 4.22 1.63 -8.39
C GLY A 342 5.74 1.66 -8.16
N LEU A 343 6.23 1.83 -6.93
CA LEU A 343 7.68 1.84 -6.66
C LEU A 343 8.30 0.46 -6.89
N ARG A 344 9.45 0.42 -7.58
CA ARG A 344 10.07 -0.84 -8.03
C ARG A 344 11.39 -1.14 -7.32
N ASP A 345 12.19 -0.12 -7.05
CA ASP A 345 13.55 -0.25 -6.52
C ASP A 345 13.99 0.96 -5.68
N GLY A 346 15.25 0.99 -5.26
CA GLY A 346 15.82 2.10 -4.48
C GLY A 346 16.02 3.38 -5.29
N VAL A 347 16.04 3.32 -6.63
CA VAL A 347 16.08 4.52 -7.47
C VAL A 347 14.74 5.25 -7.41
N ASP A 348 13.63 4.52 -7.54
CA ASP A 348 12.30 5.07 -7.33
C ASP A 348 12.17 5.62 -5.89
N ALA A 349 12.70 4.90 -4.88
CA ALA A 349 12.68 5.36 -3.48
C ALA A 349 13.36 6.73 -3.31
N ILE A 350 14.60 6.91 -3.80
CA ILE A 350 15.34 8.16 -3.63
C ILE A 350 14.64 9.32 -4.34
N LYS A 351 14.11 9.08 -5.54
CA LYS A 351 13.35 10.10 -6.26
C LYS A 351 12.14 10.55 -5.46
N ALA A 352 11.42 9.63 -4.83
CA ALA A 352 10.32 9.97 -3.94
C ALA A 352 10.79 10.79 -2.72
N LEU A 353 11.92 10.44 -2.11
CA LEU A 353 12.51 11.22 -1.00
C LEU A 353 12.90 12.63 -1.45
N CYS A 354 13.59 12.77 -2.59
CA CYS A 354 13.92 14.06 -3.20
C CYS A 354 12.67 14.91 -3.49
N LEU A 355 11.56 14.29 -3.90
CA LEU A 355 10.28 14.99 -4.12
C LEU A 355 9.58 15.43 -2.83
N GLY A 356 10.02 14.93 -1.67
CA GLY A 356 9.54 15.34 -0.36
C GLY A 356 8.86 14.25 0.45
N ALA A 357 8.89 12.98 0.05
CA ALA A 357 8.42 11.89 0.91
C ALA A 357 9.38 11.69 2.11
N ASP A 358 8.83 11.38 3.29
CA ASP A 358 9.61 11.07 4.51
C ASP A 358 10.08 9.61 4.53
N ALA A 359 9.28 8.72 3.95
CA ALA A 359 9.63 7.33 3.67
C ALA A 359 8.83 6.83 2.45
N VAL A 360 9.15 5.61 2.01
CA VAL A 360 8.40 4.94 0.95
C VAL A 360 7.95 3.55 1.37
N ALA A 361 6.91 3.01 0.73
CA ALA A 361 6.48 1.63 0.97
C ALA A 361 6.40 0.79 -0.31
N PHE A 362 6.90 -0.44 -0.22
CA PHE A 362 6.89 -1.41 -1.32
C PHE A 362 5.85 -2.51 -1.08
N GLY A 363 5.04 -2.81 -2.09
CA GLY A 363 4.07 -3.92 -2.05
C GLY A 363 4.34 -4.95 -3.14
N THR A 364 4.08 -4.57 -4.39
CA THR A 364 4.23 -5.46 -5.55
C THR A 364 5.66 -5.94 -5.73
N SER A 365 6.66 -5.06 -5.62
CA SER A 365 8.08 -5.44 -5.75
C SER A 365 8.51 -6.43 -4.67
N VAL A 366 7.98 -6.31 -3.44
CA VAL A 366 8.21 -7.26 -2.34
C VAL A 366 7.69 -8.65 -2.70
N ILE A 367 6.45 -8.79 -3.18
CA ILE A 367 5.93 -10.11 -3.55
C ILE A 367 6.58 -10.67 -4.83
N VAL A 368 7.07 -9.81 -5.74
CA VAL A 368 7.89 -10.23 -6.89
C VAL A 368 9.23 -10.78 -6.43
N ALA A 369 9.92 -10.08 -5.52
CA ALA A 369 11.15 -10.58 -4.90
C ALA A 369 10.92 -11.92 -4.18
N GLY A 370 9.76 -12.10 -3.55
CA GLY A 370 9.32 -13.34 -2.93
C GLY A 370 8.72 -14.38 -3.90
N GLY A 371 8.90 -14.27 -5.22
CA GLY A 371 8.54 -15.31 -6.20
C GLY A 371 7.23 -15.11 -6.97
N CYS A 372 6.62 -13.91 -6.95
CA CYS A 372 5.46 -13.62 -7.79
C CYS A 372 5.86 -13.54 -9.26
N ILE A 373 5.12 -14.26 -10.11
CA ILE A 373 5.30 -14.28 -11.58
C ILE A 373 4.40 -13.27 -12.31
N SER A 374 3.74 -12.37 -11.58
CA SER A 374 2.89 -11.30 -12.12
C SER A 374 1.81 -11.75 -13.11
N CYS A 375 1.19 -12.92 -12.89
CA CYS A 375 0.11 -13.43 -13.74
C CYS A 375 -1.24 -12.71 -13.57
N MET A 376 -1.34 -11.74 -12.65
CA MET A 376 -2.53 -10.91 -12.38
C MET A 376 -3.82 -11.66 -11.95
N GLN A 377 -3.71 -12.97 -11.67
CA GLN A 377 -4.82 -13.85 -11.27
C GLN A 377 -5.00 -13.99 -9.75
N CYS A 378 -4.51 -13.02 -8.97
CA CYS A 378 -4.52 -13.08 -7.50
C CYS A 378 -5.93 -13.32 -6.92
N HIS A 379 -6.96 -12.80 -7.60
CA HIS A 379 -8.37 -12.92 -7.26
C HIS A 379 -8.93 -14.35 -7.41
N VAL A 380 -8.34 -15.16 -8.29
CA VAL A 380 -8.79 -16.54 -8.57
C VAL A 380 -8.53 -17.48 -7.37
N GLY A 381 -7.54 -17.15 -6.53
CA GLY A 381 -7.18 -17.98 -5.39
C GLY A 381 -6.51 -19.30 -5.78
N GLN A 382 -5.81 -19.31 -6.93
CA GLN A 382 -5.10 -20.48 -7.48
C GLN A 382 -3.66 -20.12 -7.87
N CYS A 383 -3.06 -19.17 -7.16
CA CYS A 383 -1.68 -18.75 -7.40
C CYS A 383 -0.75 -19.98 -7.40
N VAL A 384 -0.09 -20.24 -8.53
CA VAL A 384 0.70 -21.45 -8.73
C VAL A 384 1.99 -21.48 -7.91
N THR A 385 2.45 -20.32 -7.43
CA THR A 385 3.62 -20.16 -6.58
C THR A 385 3.28 -20.09 -5.08
N GLY A 386 2.00 -20.23 -4.71
CA GLY A 386 1.59 -20.25 -3.30
C GLY A 386 1.44 -18.88 -2.62
N ILE A 387 1.56 -17.78 -3.38
CA ILE A 387 1.51 -16.41 -2.84
C ILE A 387 0.08 -15.95 -2.56
N ALA A 388 -0.75 -15.82 -3.60
CA ALA A 388 -2.10 -15.26 -3.51
C ALA A 388 -3.17 -16.37 -3.53
N THR A 389 -3.08 -17.32 -2.59
CA THR A 389 -3.94 -18.50 -2.51
C THR A 389 -4.31 -18.82 -1.05
N GLN A 390 -5.40 -19.56 -0.88
CA GLN A 390 -5.73 -20.23 0.39
C GLN A 390 -5.90 -21.75 0.19
N ASP A 391 -5.47 -22.25 -0.96
CA ASP A 391 -5.42 -23.68 -1.29
C ASP A 391 -4.15 -24.29 -0.68
N PRO A 392 -4.27 -25.27 0.26
CA PRO A 392 -3.12 -25.86 0.92
C PRO A 392 -2.11 -26.49 -0.05
N GLU A 393 -2.55 -27.06 -1.17
CA GLU A 393 -1.65 -27.70 -2.14
C GLU A 393 -0.83 -26.68 -2.92
N HIS A 394 -1.37 -25.47 -3.11
CA HIS A 394 -0.63 -24.37 -3.71
C HIS A 394 0.26 -23.68 -2.68
N GLU A 395 -0.22 -23.49 -1.45
CA GLU A 395 0.55 -22.86 -0.37
C GLU A 395 1.81 -23.65 -0.02
N LYS A 396 1.77 -24.99 -0.03
CA LYS A 396 2.95 -25.87 0.17
C LYS A 396 4.11 -25.60 -0.78
N ARG A 397 3.87 -24.95 -1.92
CA ARG A 397 4.91 -24.60 -2.91
C ARG A 397 5.72 -23.38 -2.48
N TYR A 398 5.17 -22.56 -1.59
CA TYR A 398 5.82 -21.40 -1.04
C TYR A 398 6.68 -21.80 0.16
N GLN A 399 7.97 -21.41 0.17
CA GLN A 399 8.90 -21.75 1.24
C GLN A 399 9.22 -20.49 2.08
N PRO A 400 8.53 -20.24 3.22
CA PRO A 400 8.57 -18.94 3.87
C PRO A 400 9.96 -18.43 4.21
N THR A 401 10.84 -19.29 4.73
CA THR A 401 12.20 -18.91 5.13
C THR A 401 13.07 -18.56 3.92
N VAL A 402 12.94 -19.31 2.82
CA VAL A 402 13.69 -19.05 1.58
C VAL A 402 13.24 -17.73 0.96
N GLU A 403 11.92 -17.55 0.86
CA GLU A 403 11.34 -16.37 0.24
C GLU A 403 11.51 -15.11 1.09
N ALA A 404 11.48 -15.23 2.43
CA ALA A 404 11.87 -14.13 3.32
C ALA A 404 13.31 -13.69 3.07
N GLY A 405 14.23 -14.64 2.85
CA GLY A 405 15.61 -14.34 2.47
C GLY A 405 15.72 -13.65 1.10
N ASN A 406 14.90 -14.02 0.12
CA ASN A 406 14.83 -13.35 -1.17
C ASN A 406 14.34 -11.90 -1.03
N ILE A 407 13.25 -11.68 -0.28
CA ILE A 407 12.70 -10.36 0.01
C ILE A 407 13.72 -9.49 0.75
N HIS A 408 14.37 -10.04 1.78
CA HIS A 408 15.41 -9.34 2.53
C HIS A 408 16.58 -8.92 1.62
N ARG A 409 17.09 -9.81 0.74
CA ARG A 409 18.14 -9.45 -0.22
C ARG A 409 17.72 -8.34 -1.18
N PHE A 410 16.47 -8.35 -1.64
CA PHE A 410 15.92 -7.26 -2.44
C PHE A 410 15.92 -5.94 -1.65
N LEU A 411 15.46 -5.96 -0.41
CA LEU A 411 15.45 -4.79 0.47
C LEU A 411 16.87 -4.28 0.80
N GLU A 412 17.85 -5.16 0.93
CA GLU A 412 19.27 -4.76 1.09
C GLU A 412 19.84 -4.17 -0.20
N SER A 413 19.38 -4.62 -1.38
CA SER A 413 19.71 -3.96 -2.65
C SER A 413 19.11 -2.56 -2.74
N VAL A 414 17.86 -2.38 -2.31
CA VAL A 414 17.21 -1.07 -2.18
C VAL A 414 18.00 -0.18 -1.22
N ARG A 415 18.38 -0.68 -0.04
CA ARG A 415 19.21 0.04 0.95
C ARG A 415 20.53 0.51 0.33
N TRP A 416 21.21 -0.38 -0.38
CA TRP A 416 22.47 -0.05 -1.04
C TRP A 416 22.29 1.04 -2.10
N GLN A 417 21.24 0.96 -2.92
CA GLN A 417 20.93 1.98 -3.94
C GLN A 417 20.64 3.34 -3.29
N ILE A 418 19.87 3.36 -2.19
CA ILE A 418 19.61 4.56 -1.38
C ILE A 418 20.92 5.19 -0.92
N ALA A 419 21.79 4.42 -0.27
CA ALA A 419 23.08 4.93 0.20
C ALA A 419 24.00 5.40 -0.94
N ALA A 420 24.13 4.59 -1.99
CA ALA A 420 25.05 4.86 -3.10
C ALA A 420 24.71 6.17 -3.82
N ILE A 421 23.43 6.37 -4.16
CA ILE A 421 23.01 7.58 -4.88
C ILE A 421 22.97 8.78 -3.94
N THR A 422 22.58 8.63 -2.67
CA THR A 422 22.64 9.74 -1.69
C THR A 422 24.08 10.28 -1.57
N LEU A 423 25.05 9.38 -1.44
CA LEU A 423 26.46 9.75 -1.42
C LEU A 423 26.92 10.37 -2.74
N ALA A 424 26.47 9.83 -3.87
CA ALA A 424 26.82 10.34 -5.19
C ALA A 424 26.21 11.73 -5.48
N LEU A 425 25.07 12.04 -4.88
CA LEU A 425 24.49 13.39 -4.84
C LEU A 425 25.26 14.33 -3.89
N GLY A 426 26.18 13.81 -3.08
CA GLY A 426 27.06 14.56 -2.19
C GLY A 426 26.53 14.73 -0.78
N TYR A 427 25.58 13.89 -0.36
CA TYR A 427 25.02 13.90 0.99
C TYR A 427 25.41 12.65 1.77
N ASP A 428 25.52 12.79 3.09
CA ASP A 428 25.75 11.72 4.06
C ASP A 428 24.49 11.40 4.89
N ASN A 429 23.37 12.04 4.58
CA ASN A 429 22.09 11.84 5.26
C ASN A 429 20.95 11.93 4.24
N VAL A 430 20.06 10.93 4.23
CA VAL A 430 18.90 10.90 3.32
C VAL A 430 17.95 12.08 3.52
N ARG A 431 17.96 12.72 4.69
CA ARG A 431 17.15 13.92 4.97
C ARG A 431 17.63 15.18 4.24
N HIS A 432 18.82 15.17 3.66
CA HIS A 432 19.35 16.29 2.86
C HIS A 432 18.97 16.20 1.38
N LEU A 433 18.43 15.05 0.94
CA LEU A 433 17.90 14.87 -0.41
C LEU A 433 16.80 15.91 -0.68
N ASN A 434 16.82 16.52 -1.86
CA ASN A 434 15.86 17.56 -2.18
C ASN A 434 15.55 17.61 -3.68
N ARG A 435 14.53 18.40 -4.04
CA ARG A 435 14.03 18.53 -5.41
C ARG A 435 15.06 19.09 -6.38
N GLY A 436 16.03 19.87 -5.89
CA GLY A 436 17.11 20.44 -6.71
C GLY A 436 18.05 19.38 -7.29
N ASP A 437 18.04 18.16 -6.75
CA ASP A 437 18.80 17.03 -7.29
C ASP A 437 18.15 16.41 -8.53
N LEU A 438 16.91 16.78 -8.85
CA LEU A 438 16.08 16.15 -9.87
C LEU A 438 15.85 17.04 -11.10
N VAL A 439 15.60 16.38 -12.23
CA VAL A 439 15.21 16.99 -13.51
C VAL A 439 14.10 16.16 -14.16
N ALA A 440 13.27 16.78 -14.98
CA ALA A 440 12.26 16.09 -15.77
C ALA A 440 12.83 15.63 -17.11
N LEU A 441 12.51 14.39 -17.48
CA LEU A 441 12.94 13.76 -18.75
C LEU A 441 11.83 13.81 -19.82
N THR A 442 10.60 14.16 -19.44
CA THR A 442 9.46 14.36 -20.35
C THR A 442 8.80 15.73 -20.10
N PRO A 443 8.19 16.36 -21.13
CA PRO A 443 7.45 17.60 -20.95
C PRO A 443 6.31 17.47 -19.94
N GLU A 444 5.63 16.30 -19.93
CA GLU A 444 4.56 16.00 -19.00
C GLU A 444 5.06 15.96 -17.56
N ALA A 445 6.20 15.31 -17.31
CA ALA A 445 6.81 15.28 -15.98
C ALA A 445 7.24 16.68 -15.54
N ALA A 446 7.78 17.50 -16.44
CA ALA A 446 8.15 18.88 -16.14
C ALA A 446 6.92 19.72 -15.74
N ASN A 447 5.82 19.59 -16.48
CA ASN A 447 4.57 20.28 -16.16
C ASN A 447 3.95 19.80 -14.84
N ILE A 448 4.00 18.49 -14.56
CA ILE A 448 3.48 17.92 -13.31
C ILE A 448 4.31 18.35 -12.09
N THR A 449 5.64 18.35 -12.22
CA THR A 449 6.55 18.49 -11.07
C THR A 449 7.13 19.88 -10.93
N GLY A 450 7.00 20.75 -11.93
CA GLY A 450 7.73 22.02 -11.98
C GLY A 450 9.27 21.87 -12.05
N LEU A 451 9.79 20.65 -12.24
CA LEU A 451 11.23 20.43 -12.40
C LEU A 451 11.71 20.93 -13.77
N PRO A 452 12.97 21.36 -13.89
CA PRO A 452 13.56 21.70 -15.18
C PRO A 452 13.48 20.52 -16.14
N TYR A 453 12.98 20.77 -17.36
CA TYR A 453 13.00 19.80 -18.46
C TYR A 453 14.40 19.80 -19.09
N GLU A 454 15.09 18.66 -19.14
CA GLU A 454 16.52 18.60 -19.51
C GLU A 454 16.93 17.79 -20.76
N PRO A 455 16.05 17.31 -21.66
CA PRO A 455 16.44 17.02 -23.03
C PRO A 455 16.24 18.27 -23.91
N VAL A 456 16.51 19.47 -23.39
CA VAL A 456 16.51 20.69 -24.20
C VAL A 456 17.59 20.47 -25.23
N ALA A 457 17.21 20.42 -26.52
CA ALA A 457 18.18 20.62 -27.58
C ALA A 457 18.79 21.99 -27.27
N THR A 458 20.02 22.02 -26.78
CA THR A 458 20.79 23.26 -26.78
C THR A 458 20.65 23.77 -28.19
N ASP A 459 19.98 24.91 -28.38
CA ASP A 459 19.94 25.57 -29.68
C ASP A 459 21.38 25.54 -30.17
N SER A 460 21.61 24.74 -31.19
CA SER A 460 22.91 24.54 -31.77
C SER A 460 23.43 25.94 -32.03
N VAL A 461 24.55 26.27 -31.36
CA VAL A 461 25.57 27.23 -31.76
C VAL A 461 25.00 28.27 -32.71
N SER A 462 24.75 29.48 -32.19
CA SER A 462 24.69 30.68 -33.01
C SER A 462 25.81 30.60 -34.07
N LEU A 463 25.45 30.21 -35.29
CA LEU A 463 26.24 30.44 -36.47
C LEU A 463 26.26 31.95 -36.58
N GLU A 464 27.26 32.57 -35.94
CA GLU A 464 27.66 33.92 -36.25
C GLU A 464 27.84 33.96 -37.76
N ALA A 465 26.88 34.59 -38.43
CA ALA A 465 27.02 35.02 -39.80
C ALA A 465 28.10 36.11 -39.84
N GLY A 466 29.36 35.68 -39.69
CA GLY A 466 30.53 36.41 -40.12
C GLY A 466 30.58 36.36 -41.64
N ALA A 467 29.74 37.18 -42.29
CA ALA A 467 29.88 37.55 -43.68
C ALA A 467 29.93 39.08 -43.77
N SER A 468 31.09 39.62 -43.41
CA SER A 468 31.52 40.96 -43.82
C SER A 468 32.76 40.82 -44.71
N LEU A 469 32.54 40.76 -46.02
CA LEU A 469 33.22 41.47 -47.13
C LEU A 469 32.95 40.78 -48.46
#